data_AF-A0A9D3MI65-F1
#
_entry.id   AF-A0A9D3MI65-F1
#
_cell.length_a   1.000
_cell.length_b   1.000
_cell.length_c   1.000
_cell.angle_alpha   90.00
_cell.angle_beta   90.00
_cell.angle_gamma   90.00
#
_symmetry.space_group_name_H-M   'P 1'
#
loop_
_entity.id
_entity.type
_entity.pdbx_description
1 polymer ?
#
loop_
_entity_poly.entity_id
_entity_poly.type
_entity_poly.pdbx_seq_one_letter_code
_entity_poly.pdbx_strand_id
1 'polypeptide(L)'
;MITIVNKRVVSGQPNHESCSSAIFGIFAAFTVDATVYFKEQFLDGDAWKSRWLESQHKSDYGQWKLTAGNFYGDAEKDKGLQTSQDAHFYALSARFEPFSNEGKPLVIQFTVKHEQKIDCGGAT
;
A
#
# COMPACT_ATOMS: atom_id res chain seq x y z
N MET A 1 -3.08 1.91 -5.93
CA MET A 1 -2.39 0.87 -5.11
C MET A 1 -2.24 1.37 -3.69
N ILE A 2 -2.43 0.49 -2.69
CA ILE A 2 -2.17 0.73 -1.26
C ILE A 2 -1.25 -0.38 -0.74
N THR A 3 -0.25 -0.06 0.07
CA THR A 3 0.67 -1.04 0.67
C THR A 3 1.15 -0.58 2.05
N ILE A 4 1.14 -1.49 3.01
CA ILE A 4 1.66 -1.29 4.38
C ILE A 4 2.79 -2.29 4.62
N VAL A 5 3.99 -1.83 4.96
CA VAL A 5 5.17 -2.68 5.18
C VAL A 5 5.99 -2.25 6.40
N ASN A 6 6.72 -3.20 7.00
CA ASN A 6 7.87 -2.90 7.86
C ASN A 6 9.16 -3.23 7.09
N LYS A 7 10.13 -2.31 7.08
CA LYS A 7 11.45 -2.53 6.46
C LYS A 7 12.45 -3.00 7.51
N ARG A 8 13.15 -4.12 7.26
CA ARG A 8 14.24 -4.61 8.09
C ARG A 8 15.53 -4.65 7.25
N VAL A 9 16.57 -3.97 7.72
CA VAL A 9 17.93 -4.16 7.19
C VAL A 9 18.60 -5.24 8.04
N VAL A 10 19.04 -6.33 7.42
CA VAL A 10 19.79 -7.41 8.06
C VAL A 10 21.22 -7.39 7.51
N SER A 11 22.19 -7.09 8.38
CA SER A 11 23.62 -7.27 8.10
C SER A 11 23.99 -8.74 8.28
N GLY A 12 24.43 -9.43 7.23
CA GLY A 12 25.01 -10.77 7.34
C GLY A 12 26.53 -10.69 7.46
N GLN A 13 27.11 -11.21 8.55
CA GLN A 13 28.54 -11.54 8.60
C GLN A 13 28.75 -12.96 8.03
N PRO A 14 29.58 -13.15 6.99
CA PRO A 14 30.01 -14.49 6.62
C PRO A 14 31.07 -14.98 7.61
N ASN A 15 30.73 -16.01 8.38
CA ASN A 15 31.69 -16.76 9.20
C ASN A 15 32.46 -17.69 8.26
N HIS A 16 33.74 -17.40 8.00
CA HIS A 16 34.62 -18.41 7.45
C HIS A 16 35.98 -18.36 8.16
N GLU A 17 36.23 -19.37 8.98
CA GLU A 17 37.57 -19.75 9.41
C GLU A 17 38.36 -20.17 8.17
N SER A 18 39.42 -19.46 7.79
CA SER A 18 40.67 -20.07 7.31
C SER A 18 41.75 -19.02 7.10
N CYS A 19 42.93 -19.34 7.61
CA CYS A 19 44.14 -18.54 7.66
C CYS A 19 44.89 -18.58 6.32
N SER A 20 44.95 -17.46 5.58
CA SER A 20 46.08 -17.15 4.68
C SER A 20 45.97 -15.76 4.06
N SER A 21 47.09 -15.05 4.04
CA SER A 21 47.28 -13.66 3.62
C SER A 21 46.82 -13.36 2.18
N ALA A 22 45.73 -12.60 2.04
CA ALA A 22 45.45 -11.72 0.91
C ALA A 22 44.39 -10.69 1.36
N ILE A 23 44.56 -9.41 0.98
CA ILE A 23 43.64 -8.33 1.32
C ILE A 23 42.29 -8.60 0.62
N PHE A 24 41.38 -9.26 1.33
CA PHE A 24 39.98 -9.42 0.92
C PHE A 24 39.21 -8.17 1.35
N GLY A 25 38.79 -7.36 0.37
CA GLY A 25 37.84 -6.28 0.61
C GLY A 25 36.55 -6.85 1.19
N ILE A 26 36.20 -6.44 2.41
CA ILE A 26 34.95 -6.85 3.08
C ILE A 26 33.79 -6.18 2.36
N PHE A 27 33.19 -6.88 1.38
CA PHE A 27 31.87 -6.53 0.89
C PHE A 27 30.84 -6.98 1.94
N ALA A 28 30.39 -6.05 2.78
CA ALA A 28 29.23 -6.28 3.64
C ALA A 28 27.99 -6.39 2.76
N ALA A 29 27.51 -7.62 2.54
CA ALA A 29 26.23 -7.87 1.88
C ALA A 29 25.10 -7.57 2.88
N PHE A 30 24.46 -6.41 2.72
CA PHE A 30 23.22 -6.11 3.43
C PHE A 30 22.06 -6.76 2.69
N THR A 31 21.27 -7.58 3.39
CA THR A 31 19.98 -8.04 2.88
C THR A 31 18.90 -7.12 3.44
N VAL A 32 17.99 -6.66 2.58
CA VAL A 32 16.83 -5.87 2.99
C VAL A 32 15.62 -6.79 2.86
N ASP A 33 15.02 -7.13 4.00
CA ASP A 33 13.77 -7.89 4.05
C ASP A 33 12.63 -6.94 4.41
N ALA A 34 11.48 -7.09 3.76
CA ALA A 34 10.30 -6.27 4.04
C ALA A 34 9.09 -7.17 4.27
N THR A 35 8.48 -7.05 5.45
CA THR A 35 7.22 -7.72 5.74
C THR A 35 6.08 -6.86 5.23
N VAL A 36 5.25 -7.42 4.34
CA VAL A 36 4.04 -6.76 3.81
C VAL A 36 2.84 -7.15 4.67
N TYR A 37 2.21 -6.18 5.33
CA TYR A 37 1.04 -6.39 6.18
C TYR A 37 -0.27 -6.21 5.44
N PHE A 38 -0.31 -5.29 4.47
CA PHE A 38 -1.48 -5.03 3.66
C PHE A 38 -1.04 -4.63 2.26
N LYS A 39 -1.74 -5.13 1.24
CA LYS A 39 -1.52 -4.75 -0.15
C LYS A 39 -2.83 -4.83 -0.90
N GLU A 40 -3.23 -3.72 -1.52
CA GLU A 40 -4.40 -3.64 -2.38
C GLU A 40 -4.03 -2.98 -3.71
N GLN A 41 -4.38 -3.65 -4.80
CA GLN A 41 -4.13 -3.19 -6.16
C GLN A 41 -5.40 -3.18 -7.03
N PHE A 42 -6.51 -3.73 -6.53
CA PHE A 42 -7.80 -3.79 -7.24
C PHE A 42 -7.75 -4.47 -8.61
N LEU A 43 -6.87 -5.47 -8.76
CA LEU A 43 -6.66 -6.20 -10.03
C LEU A 43 -7.63 -7.37 -10.23
N ASP A 44 -8.44 -7.69 -9.22
CA ASP A 44 -9.28 -8.88 -9.15
C ASP A 44 -10.77 -8.57 -9.34
N GLY A 45 -11.07 -7.56 -10.15
CA GLY A 45 -12.44 -7.15 -10.46
C GLY A 45 -13.22 -6.80 -9.20
N ASP A 46 -14.45 -7.29 -9.06
CA ASP A 46 -15.35 -6.95 -7.95
C ASP A 46 -15.00 -7.58 -6.59
N ALA A 47 -13.97 -8.43 -6.52
CA ALA A 47 -13.59 -9.11 -5.29
C ALA A 47 -13.17 -8.15 -4.16
N TRP A 48 -12.77 -6.91 -4.48
CA TRP A 48 -12.50 -5.86 -3.47
C TRP A 48 -13.69 -5.63 -2.53
N LYS A 49 -14.93 -5.80 -2.99
CA LYS A 49 -16.15 -5.64 -2.17
C LYS A 49 -16.21 -6.61 -0.98
N SER A 50 -15.46 -7.72 -1.04
CA SER A 50 -15.35 -8.66 0.08
C SER A 50 -14.32 -8.23 1.14
N ARG A 51 -13.38 -7.35 0.77
CA ARG A 51 -12.28 -6.89 1.62
C ARG A 51 -12.52 -5.51 2.22
N TRP A 52 -13.30 -4.68 1.53
CA TRP A 52 -13.61 -3.32 1.91
C TRP A 52 -15.06 -3.22 2.40
N LEU A 53 -15.25 -2.61 3.56
CA LEU A 53 -16.54 -2.45 4.23
C LEU A 53 -16.90 -0.97 4.33
N GLU A 54 -18.11 -0.64 3.88
CA GLU A 54 -18.71 0.69 4.03
C GLU A 54 -19.18 0.91 5.47
N SER A 55 -18.95 2.11 6.00
CA SER A 55 -19.43 2.49 7.33
C SER A 55 -20.95 2.63 7.33
N GLN A 56 -21.59 2.15 8.40
CA GLN A 56 -23.03 2.33 8.64
C GLN A 56 -23.33 3.47 9.63
N HIS A 57 -22.34 4.29 9.97
CA HIS A 57 -22.53 5.40 10.93
C HIS A 57 -23.51 6.46 10.43
N LYS A 58 -23.61 6.65 9.10
CA LYS A 58 -24.59 7.50 8.44
C LYS A 58 -25.19 6.75 7.26
N SER A 59 -26.43 7.10 6.89
CA SER A 59 -27.14 6.48 5.77
C SER A 59 -26.84 7.11 4.42
N ASP A 60 -26.26 8.32 4.39
CA ASP A 60 -26.07 9.16 3.21
C ASP A 60 -24.60 9.24 2.76
N TYR A 61 -23.80 8.21 3.08
CA TYR A 61 -22.44 8.12 2.56
C TYR A 61 -22.43 7.96 1.03
N GLY A 62 -21.46 8.61 0.39
CA GLY A 62 -21.23 8.52 -1.04
C GLY A 62 -20.76 7.12 -1.46
N GLN A 63 -21.07 6.77 -2.70
CA GLN A 63 -20.82 5.45 -3.27
C GLN A 63 -19.44 5.39 -3.96
N TRP A 64 -18.74 4.27 -3.76
CA TRP A 64 -17.46 4.00 -4.40
C TRP A 64 -17.63 3.27 -5.73
N LYS A 65 -16.80 3.61 -6.71
CA LYS A 65 -16.73 2.91 -7.99
C LYS A 65 -15.32 2.39 -8.24
N LEU A 66 -15.21 1.15 -8.73
CA LEU A 66 -13.97 0.61 -9.24
C LEU A 66 -13.78 1.05 -10.69
N THR A 67 -12.79 1.88 -10.97
CA THR A 67 -12.54 2.41 -12.31
C THR A 67 -11.12 2.93 -12.46
N ALA A 68 -10.62 2.96 -13.69
CA ALA A 68 -9.37 3.66 -14.07
C ALA A 68 -9.62 5.14 -14.43
N GLY A 69 -10.88 5.55 -14.51
CA GLY A 69 -11.31 6.90 -14.91
C GLY A 69 -11.25 7.13 -16.42
N ASN A 70 -11.26 8.39 -16.84
CA ASN A 70 -11.33 8.78 -18.26
C ASN A 70 -9.97 8.74 -18.98
N PHE A 71 -8.87 8.82 -18.23
CA PHE A 71 -7.52 8.69 -18.77
C PHE A 71 -6.65 7.84 -17.86
N TYR A 72 -5.86 6.95 -18.42
CA TYR A 72 -5.05 5.98 -17.69
C TYR A 72 -3.82 5.60 -18.52
N GLY A 73 -2.79 5.07 -17.86
CA GLY A 73 -1.66 4.45 -18.53
C GLY A 73 -1.99 3.00 -18.93
N ASP A 74 -2.63 2.27 -18.03
CA ASP A 74 -3.07 0.89 -18.22
C ASP A 74 -4.48 0.71 -17.64
N ALA A 75 -5.45 0.39 -18.51
CA ALA A 75 -6.88 0.35 -18.16
C ALA A 75 -7.21 -0.64 -17.03
N GLU A 76 -6.41 -1.69 -16.86
CA GLU A 76 -6.64 -2.72 -15.86
C GLU A 76 -5.81 -2.47 -14.60
N LYS A 77 -4.54 -2.07 -14.74
CA LYS A 77 -3.66 -1.84 -13.59
C LYS A 77 -3.94 -0.53 -12.85
N ASP A 78 -4.50 0.45 -13.54
CA ASP A 78 -4.78 1.76 -12.96
C ASP A 78 -6.19 1.84 -12.35
N LYS A 79 -6.94 0.73 -12.33
CA LYS A 79 -8.20 0.66 -11.58
C LYS A 79 -7.95 0.92 -10.10
N GLY A 80 -8.82 1.74 -9.53
CA GLY A 80 -8.84 2.04 -8.11
C GLY A 80 -10.23 2.48 -7.68
N LEU A 81 -10.34 2.81 -6.38
CA LEU A 81 -11.57 3.33 -5.82
C LEU A 81 -11.72 4.82 -6.14
N GLN A 82 -12.81 5.17 -6.82
CA GLN A 82 -13.18 6.53 -7.16
C GLN A 82 -14.44 6.93 -6.39
N THR A 83 -14.45 8.14 -5.85
CA THR A 83 -15.66 8.79 -5.32
C THR A 83 -16.57 9.17 -6.48
N SER A 84 -17.88 8.92 -6.37
CA SER A 84 -18.79 9.00 -7.52
C SER A 84 -19.88 10.07 -7.45
N GLN A 85 -19.96 10.78 -6.32
CA GLN A 85 -20.97 11.78 -6.00
C GLN A 85 -20.31 13.01 -5.36
N ASP A 86 -20.67 14.19 -5.85
CA ASP A 86 -20.19 15.47 -5.33
C ASP A 86 -20.78 15.79 -3.96
N ALA A 87 -20.04 16.54 -3.13
CA ALA A 87 -20.51 17.02 -1.82
C ALA A 87 -21.01 15.93 -0.85
N HIS A 88 -20.48 14.71 -0.95
CA HIS A 88 -20.76 13.62 -0.02
C HIS A 88 -19.56 13.33 0.88
N PHE A 89 -19.83 12.89 2.11
CA PHE A 89 -18.82 12.20 2.90
C PHE A 89 -18.65 10.76 2.42
N TYR A 90 -17.45 10.22 2.56
CA TYR A 90 -17.14 8.84 2.21
C TYR A 90 -16.51 8.15 3.40
N ALA A 91 -16.88 6.89 3.64
CA ALA A 91 -16.34 6.11 4.74
C ALA A 91 -16.25 4.62 4.35
N LEU A 92 -15.04 4.18 4.02
CA LEU A 92 -14.73 2.81 3.62
C LEU A 92 -13.46 2.36 4.34
N SER A 93 -13.43 1.12 4.78
CA SER A 93 -12.29 0.56 5.52
C SER A 93 -12.00 -0.87 5.08
N ALA A 94 -10.72 -1.26 5.09
CA ALA A 94 -10.31 -2.64 4.88
C ALA A 94 -9.60 -3.15 6.12
N ARG A 95 -9.97 -4.36 6.56
CA ARG A 95 -9.31 -5.03 7.69
C ARG A 95 -8.13 -5.85 7.18
N PHE A 96 -7.09 -5.93 7.98
CA PHE A 96 -5.94 -6.81 7.79
C PHE A 96 -5.48 -7.36 9.14
N GLU A 97 -4.53 -8.29 9.13
CA GLU A 97 -4.04 -8.92 10.35
C GLU A 97 -3.42 -7.89 11.30
N PRO A 98 -3.86 -7.84 12.58
CA PRO A 98 -3.27 -6.93 13.55
C PRO A 98 -1.75 -7.16 13.68
N PHE A 99 -1.00 -6.07 13.72
CA PHE A 99 0.45 -6.11 13.93
C PHE A 99 0.91 -4.94 14.79
N SER A 100 2.12 -5.04 15.36
CA SER A 100 2.81 -3.93 16.01
C SER A 100 4.06 -3.56 15.20
N ASN A 101 4.31 -2.26 15.06
CA ASN A 101 5.55 -1.71 14.50
C ASN A 101 6.52 -1.24 15.60
N GLU A 102 6.33 -1.63 16.87
CA GLU A 102 7.24 -1.26 17.94
C GLU A 102 8.69 -1.70 17.60
N GLY A 103 9.63 -0.75 17.71
CA GLY A 103 11.03 -0.96 17.34
C GLY A 103 11.29 -1.19 15.84
N LYS A 104 10.30 -0.96 14.96
CA LYS A 104 10.41 -1.16 13.51
C LYS A 104 9.86 0.05 12.74
N PRO A 105 10.46 0.41 11.58
CA PRO A 105 9.91 1.47 10.74
C PRO A 105 8.63 1.00 10.05
N LEU A 106 7.57 1.79 10.16
CA LEU A 106 6.30 1.60 9.46
C LEU A 106 6.29 2.44 8.18
N VAL A 107 5.91 1.82 7.07
CA VAL A 107 5.68 2.50 5.80
C VAL A 107 4.24 2.26 5.37
N ILE A 108 3.50 3.34 5.14
CA ILE A 108 2.17 3.34 4.53
C ILE A 108 2.31 4.08 3.21
N GLN A 109 1.97 3.40 2.11
CA GLN A 109 2.08 3.95 0.77
C GLN A 109 0.75 3.77 0.04
N PHE A 110 0.28 4.84 -0.61
CA PHE A 110 -0.86 4.78 -1.50
C PHE A 110 -0.71 5.80 -2.63
N THR A 111 -1.53 5.64 -3.67
CA THR A 111 -1.55 6.51 -4.85
C THR A 111 -2.87 7.25 -4.93
N VAL A 112 -2.83 8.57 -5.09
CA VAL A 112 -4.01 9.42 -5.27
C VAL A 112 -3.97 10.05 -6.66
N LYS A 113 -5.12 10.09 -7.33
CA LYS A 113 -5.31 10.79 -8.60
C LYS A 113 -6.56 11.68 -8.49
N HIS A 114 -6.36 12.98 -8.49
CA HIS A 114 -7.44 13.95 -8.67
C HIS A 114 -7.71 14.13 -10.16
N GLU A 115 -8.53 13.23 -10.71
CA GLU A 115 -8.92 13.30 -12.12
C GLU A 115 -9.85 14.48 -12.40
N GLN A 116 -10.83 14.68 -11.53
CA GLN A 116 -11.64 15.89 -11.55
C GLN A 116 -10.80 17.09 -11.11
N LYS A 117 -11.15 18.27 -11.64
CA LYS A 117 -10.63 19.55 -11.14
C LYS A 117 -11.28 19.84 -9.79
N ILE A 118 -10.80 19.16 -8.75
CA ILE A 118 -11.36 19.25 -7.40
C ILE A 118 -11.18 20.69 -6.88
N ASP A 119 -12.27 21.24 -6.37
CA ASP A 119 -12.33 22.56 -5.75
C ASP A 119 -12.11 22.46 -4.23
N CYS A 120 -12.69 21.44 -3.58
CA CYS A 120 -12.51 21.14 -2.17
C CYS A 120 -12.74 19.65 -1.88
N GLY A 121 -11.77 18.98 -1.23
CA GLY A 121 -11.94 17.60 -0.77
C GLY A 121 -10.67 17.01 -0.15
N GLY A 122 -10.85 16.03 0.74
CA GLY A 122 -9.74 15.31 1.38
C GLY A 122 -9.19 14.18 0.51
N ALA A 123 -7.90 13.85 0.68
CA ALA A 123 -7.21 12.83 -0.11
C ALA A 123 -6.04 12.19 0.67
N THR A 124 -6.32 11.81 1.91
CA THR A 124 -5.34 11.29 2.88
C THR A 124 -5.56 9.83 3.19
#